data_AF-V9GFK8-F1
#
_entry.id   AF-V9GFK8-F1
#
_cell.length_a   1.000
_cell.length_b   1.000
_cell.length_c   1.000
_cell.angle_alpha   90.00
_cell.angle_beta   90.00
_cell.angle_gamma   90.00
#
_symmetry.space_group_name_H-M   'P 1'
#
loop_
_entity.id
_entity.type
_entity.pdbx_description
1 polymer ?
#
loop_
_entity_poly.entity_id
_entity_poly.type
_entity_poly.pdbx_seq_one_letter_code
_entity_poly.pdbx_strand_id
1 'polypeptide(L)'
;MTIIAPDLGVAHFDAANIRGLPERTLPFYHTKRFALPSRKVGLLLKESAPDIVYVVNPCCIPLLASYHTNIAGASRLKMRGENVVKLKIFLLISIILAVFSAGMYFAPYLAFTKSMAVFEPRDLIKITETLNGNMAPLMTTLIPIQILAIFPVLLFSFRRSKFIFYMSLIGLMLSILSLVVTVTIEVPIVTKIVEWTPSTLPNDWEVIRDRWISFHYYRITGGVGAVIFLLIGAMFNDNKNRRQRQMREE
;
A
#
# COMPACT_ATOMS: atom_id res chain seq x y z
N MET A 1 19.34 -31.41 31.90
CA MET A 1 18.41 -30.64 31.04
C MET A 1 18.38 -29.19 31.54
N THR A 2 18.54 -28.21 30.65
CA THR A 2 18.51 -26.79 31.03
C THR A 2 17.23 -26.15 30.54
N ILE A 3 16.47 -25.55 31.45
CA ILE A 3 15.23 -24.84 31.13
C ILE A 3 15.51 -23.35 31.24
N ILE A 4 15.22 -22.59 30.17
CA ILE A 4 15.32 -21.13 30.17
C ILE A 4 13.90 -20.58 30.32
N ALA A 5 13.62 -19.91 31.43
CA ALA A 5 12.27 -19.48 31.80
C ALA A 5 12.30 -18.09 32.46
N PRO A 6 11.15 -17.40 32.61
CA PRO A 6 11.07 -16.21 33.45
C PRO A 6 11.55 -16.54 34.87
N ASP A 7 12.27 -15.62 35.48
CA ASP A 7 12.75 -15.78 36.85
C ASP A 7 11.60 -15.64 37.84
N LEU A 8 10.99 -16.78 38.17
CA LEU A 8 9.93 -16.90 39.17
C LEU A 8 10.47 -17.34 40.53
N GLY A 9 11.78 -17.23 40.76
CA GLY A 9 12.42 -17.65 42.02
C GLY A 9 12.66 -19.15 42.15
N VAL A 10 12.60 -19.91 41.04
CA VAL A 10 12.84 -21.37 41.03
C VAL A 10 14.15 -21.65 40.31
N ALA A 11 15.14 -22.19 41.04
CA ALA A 11 16.47 -22.51 40.50
C ALA A 11 16.58 -23.94 39.94
N HIS A 12 15.82 -24.87 40.52
CA HIS A 12 15.81 -26.29 40.14
C HIS A 12 14.38 -26.81 40.11
N PHE A 13 14.09 -27.65 39.12
CA PHE A 13 12.84 -28.40 39.04
C PHE A 13 13.16 -29.82 38.58
N ASP A 14 12.94 -30.80 39.47
CA ASP A 14 13.41 -32.18 39.32
C ASP A 14 14.91 -32.23 38.96
N ALA A 15 15.27 -32.91 37.86
CA ALA A 15 16.64 -33.00 37.34
C ALA A 15 17.01 -31.86 36.38
N ALA A 16 16.16 -30.83 36.26
CA ALA A 16 16.37 -29.70 35.35
C ALA A 16 16.87 -28.44 36.07
N ASN A 17 17.90 -27.83 35.49
CA ASN A 17 18.43 -26.56 35.95
C ASN A 17 17.67 -25.42 35.28
N ILE A 18 17.06 -24.54 36.07
CA ILE A 18 16.30 -23.40 35.56
C ILE A 18 17.21 -22.18 35.52
N ARG A 19 17.36 -21.61 34.33
CA ARG A 19 18.09 -20.36 34.10
C ARG A 19 17.08 -19.22 33.93
N GLY A 20 16.96 -18.40 34.98
CA GLY A 20 16.04 -17.28 35.05
C GLY A 20 16.37 -16.12 34.09
N LEU A 21 15.35 -15.66 33.38
CA LEU A 21 15.35 -14.45 32.57
C LEU A 21 14.51 -13.34 33.24
N PRO A 22 14.84 -12.05 33.01
CA PRO A 22 14.00 -10.96 33.48
C PRO A 22 12.55 -11.12 33.01
N GLU A 23 11.64 -11.08 33.98
CA GLU A 23 10.20 -11.20 33.72
C GLU A 23 9.54 -9.86 33.39
N ARG A 24 8.49 -9.91 32.57
CA ARG A 24 7.61 -8.78 32.23
C ARG A 24 6.16 -9.23 32.13
N THR A 25 5.25 -8.33 32.46
CA THR A 25 3.82 -8.48 32.16
C THR A 25 3.53 -7.90 30.77
N LEU A 26 2.65 -8.56 30.02
CA LEU A 26 2.19 -8.07 28.70
C LEU A 26 0.86 -7.33 28.85
N PRO A 27 0.54 -6.34 27.99
CA PRO A 27 -0.65 -5.49 28.13
C PRO A 27 -2.00 -6.22 28.22
N PHE A 28 -2.09 -7.46 27.73
CA PHE A 28 -3.31 -8.28 27.73
C PHE A 28 -3.22 -9.51 28.65
N TYR A 29 -2.12 -9.68 29.37
CA TYR A 29 -1.87 -10.82 30.26
C TYR A 29 -1.38 -10.32 31.61
N HIS A 30 -2.26 -9.66 32.35
CA HIS A 30 -1.93 -9.01 33.62
C HIS A 30 -1.51 -9.99 34.73
N THR A 31 -1.99 -11.24 34.68
CA THR A 31 -1.73 -12.26 35.70
C THR A 31 -0.56 -13.17 35.40
N LYS A 32 -0.01 -13.13 34.17
CA LYS A 32 1.08 -14.02 33.75
C LYS A 32 2.38 -13.26 33.54
N ARG A 33 3.48 -13.84 34.04
CA ARG A 33 4.84 -13.33 33.89
C ARG A 33 5.52 -14.01 32.71
N PHE A 34 6.03 -13.22 31.78
CA PHE A 34 6.70 -13.71 30.57
C PHE A 34 8.16 -13.28 30.55
N ALA A 35 9.01 -14.12 29.99
CA ALA A 35 10.36 -13.75 29.62
C ALA A 35 10.33 -13.33 28.16
N LEU A 36 10.73 -12.09 27.90
CA LEU A 36 10.93 -11.66 26.52
C LEU A 36 12.28 -12.15 26.01
N PRO A 37 12.39 -12.43 24.70
CA PRO A 37 13.67 -12.76 24.12
C PRO A 37 14.71 -11.66 24.37
N SER A 38 15.88 -12.04 24.86
CA SER A 38 16.96 -11.11 25.21
C SER A 38 18.32 -11.71 24.85
N ARG A 39 19.36 -10.87 24.76
CA ARG A 39 20.73 -11.34 24.50
C ARG A 39 21.20 -12.41 25.51
N LYS A 40 20.65 -12.40 26.72
CA LYS A 40 20.93 -13.40 27.77
C LYS A 40 20.56 -14.82 27.33
N VAL A 41 19.51 -15.00 26.52
CA VAL A 41 19.14 -16.30 25.94
C VAL A 41 20.27 -16.85 25.08
N GLY A 42 20.83 -16.02 24.18
CA GLY A 42 21.92 -16.44 23.31
C GLY A 42 23.20 -16.80 24.07
N LEU A 43 23.50 -16.11 25.18
CA LEU A 43 24.63 -16.46 26.05
C LEU A 43 24.41 -17.80 26.74
N LEU A 44 23.22 -18.03 27.31
CA LEU A 44 22.87 -19.29 27.99
C LEU A 44 22.87 -20.49 27.04
N LEU A 45 22.45 -20.31 25.79
CA LEU A 45 22.51 -21.35 24.76
C LEU A 45 23.96 -21.69 24.37
N LYS A 46 24.85 -20.68 24.28
CA LYS A 46 26.27 -20.91 24.03
C LYS A 46 26.97 -21.61 25.19
N GLU A 47 26.65 -21.21 26.42
CA GLU A 47 27.19 -21.82 27.64
C GLU A 47 26.73 -23.27 27.79
N SER A 48 25.46 -23.55 27.49
CA SER A 48 24.89 -24.89 27.66
C SER A 48 25.16 -25.82 26.47
N ALA A 49 25.59 -25.28 25.33
CA ALA A 49 25.84 -25.97 24.06
C ALA A 49 24.89 -27.15 23.76
N PRO A 50 23.55 -26.94 23.76
CA PRO A 50 22.60 -28.04 23.68
C PRO A 50 22.48 -28.60 22.25
N ASP A 51 22.36 -29.92 22.13
CA ASP A 51 22.11 -30.60 20.84
C ASP A 51 20.69 -30.35 20.31
N ILE A 52 19.71 -30.21 21.21
CA ILE A 52 18.29 -30.02 20.89
C ILE A 52 17.72 -28.87 21.73
N VAL A 53 17.04 -27.95 21.07
CA VAL A 53 16.32 -26.83 21.71
C VAL A 53 14.82 -27.01 21.47
N TYR A 54 14.07 -27.27 22.54
CA TYR A 54 12.62 -27.35 22.49
C TYR A 54 11.99 -26.02 22.91
N VAL A 55 11.11 -25.49 22.07
CA VAL A 55 10.49 -24.17 22.25
C VAL A 55 8.99 -24.33 22.46
N VAL A 56 8.52 -23.97 23.64
CA VAL A 56 7.14 -24.23 24.07
C VAL A 56 6.16 -23.11 23.66
N ASN A 57 6.65 -21.97 23.15
CA ASN A 57 5.82 -20.83 22.75
C ASN A 57 5.98 -20.45 21.26
N PRO A 58 4.94 -20.62 20.42
CA PRO A 58 5.05 -20.44 18.97
C PRO A 58 5.35 -19.00 18.53
N CYS A 59 5.04 -18.00 19.36
CA CYS A 59 5.26 -16.59 19.02
C CYS A 59 6.76 -16.22 18.93
N CYS A 60 7.65 -17.00 19.56
CA CYS A 60 9.09 -16.70 19.64
C CYS A 60 9.99 -17.55 18.71
N ILE A 61 9.40 -18.45 17.91
CA ILE A 61 10.13 -19.31 16.96
C ILE A 61 11.04 -18.49 16.01
N PRO A 62 10.61 -17.34 15.43
CA PRO A 62 11.47 -16.56 14.55
C PRO A 62 12.72 -15.99 15.25
N LEU A 63 12.64 -15.72 16.55
CA LEU A 63 13.76 -15.15 17.31
C LEU A 63 14.78 -16.21 17.74
N LEU A 64 14.32 -17.40 18.13
CA LEU A 64 15.21 -18.54 18.41
C LEU A 64 15.97 -18.99 17.15
N ALA A 65 15.31 -19.00 15.99
CA ALA A 65 15.97 -19.21 14.71
C ALA A 65 17.08 -18.17 14.45
N SER A 66 16.91 -16.92 14.89
CA SER A 66 17.93 -15.86 14.75
C SER A 66 19.18 -16.09 15.61
N TYR A 67 19.08 -16.78 16.75
CA TYR A 67 20.23 -17.03 17.63
C TYR A 67 21.13 -18.16 17.12
N HIS A 68 20.57 -19.16 16.43
CA HIS A 68 21.32 -20.23 15.77
C HIS A 68 21.91 -19.80 14.42
N THR A 69 21.42 -18.72 13.81
CA THR A 69 21.75 -18.36 12.43
C THR A 69 22.64 -17.13 12.30
N ASN A 70 23.68 -17.00 13.14
CA ASN A 70 24.73 -15.99 12.94
C ASN A 70 25.66 -16.30 11.73
N ILE A 71 25.08 -16.88 10.67
CA ILE A 71 25.66 -17.18 9.36
C ILE A 71 25.07 -16.12 8.43
N ALA A 72 25.90 -15.48 7.60
CA ALA A 72 25.57 -14.35 6.72
C ALA A 72 24.32 -14.50 5.81
N GLY A 73 23.67 -15.67 5.76
CA GLY A 73 22.38 -15.91 5.12
C GLY A 73 21.14 -15.40 5.88
N ALA A 74 21.16 -15.31 7.22
CA ALA A 74 20.00 -14.89 8.01
C ALA A 74 19.68 -13.41 7.88
N SER A 75 20.71 -12.56 7.81
CA SER A 75 20.56 -11.13 7.50
C SER A 75 19.95 -10.92 6.12
N ARG A 76 20.36 -11.73 5.13
CA ARG A 76 19.82 -11.71 3.77
C ARG A 76 18.36 -12.16 3.71
N LEU A 77 17.97 -13.19 4.48
CA LEU A 77 16.58 -13.66 4.58
C LEU A 77 15.69 -12.65 5.34
N LYS A 78 16.20 -12.03 6.40
CA LYS A 78 15.50 -10.96 7.15
C LYS A 78 15.27 -9.71 6.29
N MET A 79 16.31 -9.22 5.61
CA MET A 79 16.22 -8.16 4.60
C MET A 79 15.26 -8.55 3.46
N ARG A 80 15.23 -9.85 3.11
CA ARG A 80 14.27 -10.35 2.13
C ARG A 80 12.83 -10.20 2.64
N GLY A 81 12.52 -10.68 3.85
CA GLY A 81 11.20 -10.53 4.45
C GLY A 81 10.75 -9.08 4.62
N GLU A 82 11.63 -8.22 5.13
CA GLU A 82 11.34 -6.80 5.38
C GLU A 82 10.94 -6.05 4.10
N ASN A 83 11.67 -6.27 3.00
CA ASN A 83 11.34 -5.65 1.72
C ASN A 83 10.04 -6.21 1.10
N VAL A 84 9.62 -7.44 1.43
CA VAL A 84 8.30 -7.95 1.01
C VAL A 84 7.19 -7.19 1.73
N VAL A 85 7.35 -6.98 3.04
CA VAL A 85 6.38 -6.23 3.84
C VAL A 85 6.30 -4.79 3.34
N LYS A 86 7.44 -4.12 3.12
CA LYS A 86 7.50 -2.77 2.53
C LYS A 86 6.79 -2.70 1.18
N LEU A 87 7.05 -3.64 0.27
CA LEU A 87 6.37 -3.70 -1.03
C LEU A 87 4.85 -3.77 -0.86
N LYS A 88 4.34 -4.64 0.02
CA LYS A 88 2.89 -4.78 0.26
C LYS A 88 2.29 -3.51 0.84
N ILE A 89 2.98 -2.84 1.78
CA ILE A 89 2.53 -1.57 2.37
C ILE A 89 2.45 -0.48 1.29
N PHE A 90 3.51 -0.27 0.52
CA PHE A 90 3.51 0.77 -0.53
C PHE A 90 2.50 0.47 -1.64
N LEU A 91 2.32 -0.81 -1.99
CA LEU A 91 1.30 -1.21 -2.96
C LEU A 91 -0.12 -0.91 -2.45
N LEU A 92 -0.41 -1.22 -1.19
CA LEU A 92 -1.68 -0.88 -0.56
C LEU A 92 -1.94 0.63 -0.55
N ILE A 93 -0.94 1.42 -0.11
CA ILE A 93 -1.04 2.88 -0.11
C ILE A 93 -1.31 3.41 -1.52
N SER A 94 -0.58 2.91 -2.52
CA SER A 94 -0.75 3.30 -3.92
C SER A 94 -2.16 2.98 -4.44
N ILE A 95 -2.70 1.81 -4.10
CA ILE A 95 -4.05 1.41 -4.49
C ILE A 95 -5.09 2.32 -3.86
N ILE A 96 -4.98 2.59 -2.55
CA ILE A 96 -5.91 3.47 -1.83
C ILE A 96 -5.91 4.84 -2.50
N LEU A 97 -4.74 5.45 -2.66
CA LEU A 97 -4.61 6.77 -3.29
C LEU A 97 -5.17 6.77 -4.72
N ALA A 98 -4.87 5.75 -5.52
CA ALA A 98 -5.39 5.62 -6.87
C ALA A 98 -6.92 5.49 -6.91
N VAL A 99 -7.53 4.77 -5.95
CA VAL A 99 -8.99 4.66 -5.83
C VAL A 99 -9.61 6.01 -5.49
N PHE A 100 -9.02 6.76 -4.54
CA PHE A 100 -9.50 8.11 -4.24
C PHE A 100 -9.38 9.04 -5.45
N SER A 101 -8.25 9.02 -6.17
CA SER A 101 -8.06 9.83 -7.37
C SER A 101 -9.03 9.45 -8.50
N ALA A 102 -9.21 8.15 -8.77
CA ALA A 102 -10.16 7.67 -9.78
C ALA A 102 -11.60 8.00 -9.40
N GLY A 103 -11.95 7.91 -8.11
CA GLY A 103 -13.25 8.32 -7.57
C GLY A 103 -13.55 9.79 -7.82
N MET A 104 -12.55 10.68 -7.66
CA MET A 104 -12.70 12.10 -7.97
C MET A 104 -13.00 12.36 -9.44
N TYR A 105 -12.61 11.48 -10.38
CA TYR A 105 -12.98 11.64 -11.79
C TYR A 105 -14.33 11.00 -12.10
N PHE A 106 -14.56 9.81 -11.57
CA PHE A 106 -15.71 9.00 -11.90
C PHE A 106 -17.00 9.46 -11.23
N ALA A 107 -16.93 10.00 -10.00
CA ALA A 107 -18.12 10.45 -9.27
C ALA A 107 -18.82 11.64 -9.94
N PRO A 108 -18.13 12.72 -10.36
CA PRO A 108 -18.76 13.80 -11.14
C PRO A 108 -19.34 13.31 -12.46
N TYR A 109 -18.72 12.32 -13.09
CA TYR A 109 -19.23 11.75 -14.33
C TYR A 109 -20.59 11.07 -14.15
N LEU A 110 -20.73 10.26 -13.09
CA LEU A 110 -21.99 9.62 -12.75
C LEU A 110 -23.06 10.62 -12.30
N ALA A 111 -22.66 11.63 -11.52
CA ALA A 111 -23.60 12.56 -10.91
C ALA A 111 -24.07 13.67 -11.86
N PHE A 112 -23.19 14.18 -12.73
CA PHE A 112 -23.45 15.42 -13.48
C PHE A 112 -23.08 15.34 -14.96
N THR A 113 -21.91 14.79 -15.32
CA THR A 113 -21.38 14.92 -16.69
C THR A 113 -22.30 14.32 -17.76
N LYS A 114 -23.01 13.22 -17.44
CA LYS A 114 -24.00 12.63 -18.37
C LYS A 114 -25.20 13.55 -18.65
N SER A 115 -25.50 14.45 -17.72
CA SER A 115 -26.66 15.34 -17.79
C SER A 115 -26.28 16.76 -18.24
N MET A 116 -25.00 17.06 -18.44
CA MET A 116 -24.53 18.40 -18.83
C MET A 116 -25.08 18.85 -20.20
N ALA A 117 -25.52 17.93 -21.06
CA ALA A 117 -26.10 18.25 -22.35
C ALA A 117 -27.45 19.00 -22.24
N VAL A 118 -28.17 18.83 -21.13
CA VAL A 118 -29.51 19.43 -20.93
C VAL A 118 -29.49 20.66 -20.02
N PHE A 119 -28.32 21.05 -19.50
CA PHE A 119 -28.21 22.20 -18.61
C PHE A 119 -28.30 23.50 -19.39
N GLU A 120 -29.02 24.47 -18.82
CA GLU A 120 -28.91 25.85 -19.26
C GLU A 120 -27.50 26.39 -18.98
N PRO A 121 -26.97 27.32 -19.79
CA PRO A 121 -25.62 27.84 -19.61
C PRO A 121 -25.37 28.46 -18.23
N ARG A 122 -26.40 29.08 -17.63
CA ARG A 122 -26.30 29.69 -16.29
C ARG A 122 -26.07 28.63 -15.21
N ASP A 123 -26.76 27.50 -15.31
CA ASP A 123 -26.60 26.39 -14.36
C ASP A 123 -25.25 25.71 -14.55
N LEU A 124 -24.80 25.54 -15.79
CA LEU A 124 -23.48 24.99 -16.10
C LEU A 124 -22.37 25.81 -15.44
N ILE A 125 -22.40 27.14 -15.57
CA ILE A 125 -21.39 28.04 -14.96
C ILE A 125 -21.38 27.86 -13.45
N LYS A 126 -22.54 27.96 -12.80
CA LYS A 126 -22.66 27.89 -11.34
C LYS A 126 -22.24 26.54 -10.75
N ILE A 127 -22.67 25.45 -11.41
CA ILE A 127 -22.30 24.09 -11.01
C ILE A 127 -20.79 23.89 -11.18
N THR A 128 -20.23 24.33 -12.31
CA THR A 128 -18.79 24.19 -12.59
C THR A 128 -17.95 24.97 -11.59
N GLU A 129 -18.31 26.22 -11.28
CA GLU A 129 -17.64 27.04 -10.27
C GLU A 129 -17.63 26.35 -8.90
N THR A 130 -18.80 25.89 -8.44
CA THR A 130 -18.97 25.24 -7.13
C THR A 130 -18.18 23.93 -7.06
N LEU A 131 -18.30 23.06 -8.07
CA LEU A 131 -17.60 21.78 -8.10
C LEU A 131 -16.09 21.98 -8.20
N ASN A 132 -15.64 22.90 -9.06
CA ASN A 132 -14.21 23.20 -9.20
C ASN A 132 -13.62 23.74 -7.91
N GLY A 133 -14.31 24.65 -7.22
CA GLY A 133 -13.87 25.18 -5.93
C GLY A 133 -13.65 24.10 -4.85
N ASN A 134 -14.51 23.08 -4.83
CA ASN A 134 -14.37 21.95 -3.90
C ASN A 134 -13.30 20.94 -4.32
N MET A 135 -13.22 20.66 -5.62
CA MET A 135 -12.41 19.55 -6.13
C MET A 135 -10.97 19.94 -6.46
N ALA A 136 -10.73 21.16 -6.97
CA ALA A 136 -9.42 21.57 -7.44
C ALA A 136 -8.33 21.50 -6.35
N PRO A 137 -8.56 21.95 -5.10
CA PRO A 137 -7.53 21.84 -4.05
C PRO A 137 -7.18 20.39 -3.72
N LEU A 138 -8.20 19.52 -3.65
CA LEU A 138 -8.03 18.09 -3.38
C LEU A 138 -7.31 17.39 -4.54
N MET A 139 -7.71 17.64 -5.78
CA MET A 139 -7.08 17.02 -6.96
C MET A 139 -5.62 17.45 -7.12
N THR A 140 -5.32 18.74 -6.94
CA THR A 140 -3.97 19.31 -7.11
C THR A 140 -2.96 18.66 -6.16
N THR A 141 -3.40 18.23 -4.99
CA THR A 141 -2.55 17.61 -3.97
C THR A 141 -2.56 16.08 -4.05
N LEU A 142 -3.74 15.49 -4.20
CA LEU A 142 -3.92 14.04 -4.16
C LEU A 142 -3.25 13.34 -5.34
N ILE A 143 -3.37 13.87 -6.56
CA ILE A 143 -2.88 13.19 -7.78
C ILE A 143 -1.34 13.09 -7.80
N PRO A 144 -0.56 14.15 -7.50
CA PRO A 144 0.89 14.02 -7.39
C PRO A 144 1.31 13.03 -6.30
N ILE A 145 0.66 13.06 -5.13
CA ILE A 145 0.95 12.13 -4.03
C ILE A 145 0.69 10.68 -4.46
N GLN A 146 -0.42 10.45 -5.16
CA GLN A 146 -0.79 9.15 -5.73
C GLN A 146 0.27 8.63 -6.72
N ILE A 147 0.74 9.47 -7.64
CA ILE A 147 1.79 9.11 -8.60
C ILE A 147 3.12 8.81 -7.89
N LEU A 148 3.51 9.67 -6.94
CA LEU A 148 4.74 9.50 -6.17
C LEU A 148 4.74 8.20 -5.34
N ALA A 149 3.58 7.81 -4.82
CA ALA A 149 3.43 6.57 -4.03
C ALA A 149 3.73 5.29 -4.82
N ILE A 150 3.63 5.33 -6.17
CA ILE A 150 3.89 4.16 -7.03
C ILE A 150 5.41 3.90 -7.19
N PHE A 151 6.27 4.92 -7.07
CA PHE A 151 7.72 4.76 -7.26
C PHE A 151 8.36 3.75 -6.28
N PRO A 152 8.09 3.80 -4.96
CA PRO A 152 8.54 2.75 -4.04
C PRO A 152 8.10 1.34 -4.45
N VAL A 153 6.89 1.18 -4.99
CA VAL A 153 6.39 -0.12 -5.47
C VAL A 153 7.27 -0.64 -6.61
N LEU A 154 7.62 0.22 -7.57
CA LEU A 154 8.52 -0.13 -8.68
C LEU A 154 9.92 -0.52 -8.17
N LEU A 155 10.49 0.29 -7.27
CA LEU A 155 11.81 0.03 -6.68
C LEU A 155 11.87 -1.32 -5.96
N PHE A 156 10.89 -1.61 -5.09
CA PHE A 156 10.89 -2.85 -4.31
C PHE A 156 10.46 -4.07 -5.13
N SER A 157 9.70 -3.90 -6.21
CA SER A 157 9.27 -5.01 -7.07
C SER A 157 10.28 -5.39 -8.15
N PHE A 158 11.14 -4.47 -8.61
CA PHE A 158 12.04 -4.64 -9.76
C PHE A 158 12.82 -5.96 -9.78
N ARG A 159 13.44 -6.34 -8.65
CA ARG A 159 14.20 -7.61 -8.52
C ARG A 159 13.43 -8.73 -7.82
N ARG A 160 12.15 -8.52 -7.48
CA ARG A 160 11.35 -9.42 -6.64
C ARG A 160 10.21 -10.08 -7.41
N SER A 161 9.43 -9.28 -8.12
CA SER A 161 8.29 -9.73 -8.90
C SER A 161 8.18 -8.89 -10.15
N LYS A 162 8.64 -9.45 -11.27
CA LYS A 162 8.47 -8.85 -12.59
C LYS A 162 6.98 -8.57 -12.87
N PHE A 163 6.08 -9.43 -12.38
CA PHE A 163 4.65 -9.26 -12.56
C PHE A 163 4.12 -8.02 -11.84
N ILE A 164 4.38 -7.86 -10.53
CA ILE A 164 4.01 -6.64 -9.80
C ILE A 164 4.64 -5.41 -10.47
N PHE A 165 5.92 -5.50 -10.82
CA PHE A 165 6.63 -4.40 -11.45
C PHE A 165 5.94 -3.91 -12.73
N TYR A 166 5.64 -4.80 -13.68
CA TYR A 166 5.01 -4.40 -14.93
C TYR A 166 3.57 -3.94 -14.75
N MET A 167 2.79 -4.57 -13.88
CA MET A 167 1.42 -4.11 -13.57
C MET A 167 1.43 -2.71 -12.94
N SER A 168 2.32 -2.46 -11.97
CA SER A 168 2.50 -1.13 -11.38
C SER A 168 3.06 -0.10 -12.37
N LEU A 169 3.91 -0.52 -13.32
CA LEU A 169 4.43 0.36 -14.36
C LEU A 169 3.32 0.80 -15.32
N ILE A 170 2.46 -0.12 -15.76
CA ILE A 170 1.28 0.21 -16.58
C ILE A 170 0.36 1.15 -15.80
N GLY A 171 0.10 0.86 -14.51
CA GLY A 171 -0.71 1.73 -13.66
C GLY A 171 -0.13 3.14 -13.50
N LEU A 172 1.20 3.27 -13.40
CA LEU A 172 1.88 4.56 -13.41
C LEU A 172 1.68 5.30 -14.73
N MET A 173 1.87 4.64 -15.87
CA MET A 173 1.71 5.27 -17.19
C MET A 173 0.28 5.75 -17.41
N LEU A 174 -0.72 4.98 -16.99
CA LEU A 174 -2.13 5.39 -17.06
C LEU A 174 -2.45 6.56 -16.13
N SER A 175 -1.85 6.60 -14.94
CA SER A 175 -1.98 7.75 -14.02
C SER A 175 -1.36 9.01 -14.60
N ILE A 176 -0.20 8.88 -15.26
CA ILE A 176 0.47 10.00 -15.97
C ILE A 176 -0.38 10.46 -17.15
N LEU A 177 -0.92 9.55 -17.96
CA LEU A 177 -1.84 9.90 -19.05
C LEU A 177 -3.04 10.70 -18.54
N SER A 178 -3.67 10.23 -17.47
CA SER A 178 -4.76 10.94 -16.79
C SER A 178 -4.33 12.34 -16.33
N LEU A 179 -3.14 12.48 -15.74
CA LEU A 179 -2.61 13.77 -15.31
C LEU A 179 -2.37 14.71 -16.50
N VAL A 180 -1.76 14.22 -17.58
CA VAL A 180 -1.50 15.02 -18.78
C VAL A 180 -2.80 15.56 -19.36
N VAL A 181 -3.82 14.71 -19.55
CA VAL A 181 -5.15 15.16 -20.02
C VAL A 181 -5.75 16.21 -19.08
N THR A 182 -5.59 16.00 -17.76
CA THR A 182 -6.07 16.96 -16.75
C THR A 182 -5.44 18.34 -16.94
N VAL A 183 -4.12 18.41 -16.96
CA VAL A 183 -3.40 19.70 -16.93
C VAL A 183 -3.36 20.40 -18.29
N THR A 184 -3.37 19.65 -19.39
CA THR A 184 -3.24 20.22 -20.74
C THR A 184 -4.57 20.57 -21.38
N ILE A 185 -5.66 19.95 -20.96
CA ILE A 185 -6.97 20.10 -21.62
C ILE A 185 -8.05 20.47 -20.62
N GLU A 186 -8.29 19.64 -19.61
CA GLU A 186 -9.44 19.86 -18.74
C GLU A 186 -9.31 21.11 -17.88
N VAL A 187 -8.18 21.30 -17.21
CA VAL A 187 -7.94 22.49 -16.36
C VAL A 187 -8.06 23.78 -17.18
N PRO A 188 -7.39 23.95 -18.33
CA PRO A 188 -7.57 25.15 -19.16
C PRO A 188 -9.02 25.42 -19.59
N ILE A 189 -9.80 24.37 -19.88
CA ILE A 189 -11.22 24.55 -20.24
C ILE A 189 -12.03 24.96 -19.00
N VAL A 190 -11.84 24.29 -17.86
CA VAL A 190 -12.57 24.61 -16.63
C VAL A 190 -12.27 26.03 -16.16
N THR A 191 -11.01 26.46 -16.19
CA THR A 191 -10.64 27.85 -15.85
C THR A 191 -11.37 28.86 -16.72
N LYS A 192 -11.49 28.60 -18.03
CA LYS A 192 -12.29 29.47 -18.93
C LYS A 192 -13.77 29.47 -18.57
N ILE A 193 -14.36 28.31 -18.28
CA ILE A 193 -15.80 28.19 -17.95
C ILE A 193 -16.12 28.99 -16.67
N VAL A 194 -15.24 28.94 -15.66
CA VAL A 194 -15.44 29.65 -14.39
C VAL A 194 -15.34 31.18 -14.54
N GLU A 195 -14.65 31.68 -15.57
CA GLU A 195 -14.59 33.10 -15.89
C GLU A 195 -15.82 33.61 -16.67
N TRP A 196 -16.69 32.72 -17.15
CA TRP A 196 -17.87 33.12 -17.91
C TRP A 196 -18.95 33.73 -17.03
N THR A 197 -19.65 34.69 -17.61
CA THR A 197 -20.86 35.30 -17.07
C THR A 197 -21.98 35.17 -18.10
N PRO A 198 -23.25 35.36 -17.74
CA PRO A 198 -24.34 35.36 -18.72
C PRO A 198 -24.12 36.34 -19.89
N SER A 199 -23.37 37.43 -19.66
CA SER A 199 -23.02 38.43 -20.68
C SER A 199 -21.76 38.12 -21.48
N THR A 200 -20.90 37.21 -21.02
CA THR A 200 -19.62 36.85 -21.67
C THR A 200 -19.60 35.41 -22.19
N LEU A 201 -20.76 34.76 -22.23
CA LEU A 201 -20.92 33.39 -22.71
C LEU A 201 -20.59 33.32 -24.22
N PRO A 202 -19.64 32.46 -24.63
CA PRO A 202 -19.33 32.27 -26.05
C PRO A 202 -20.50 31.64 -26.83
N ASN A 203 -20.65 31.99 -28.10
CA ASN A 203 -21.66 31.40 -28.98
C ASN A 203 -21.43 29.89 -29.22
N ASP A 204 -20.19 29.42 -29.07
CA ASP A 204 -19.75 28.03 -29.26
C ASP A 204 -19.52 27.27 -27.94
N TRP A 205 -20.13 27.72 -26.83
CA TRP A 205 -19.95 27.14 -25.50
C TRP A 205 -20.22 25.62 -25.45
N GLU A 206 -21.18 25.12 -26.24
CA GLU A 206 -21.50 23.68 -26.32
C GLU A 206 -20.34 22.87 -26.88
N VAL A 207 -19.64 23.39 -27.89
CA VAL A 207 -18.46 22.75 -28.48
C VAL A 207 -17.34 22.65 -27.44
N ILE A 208 -17.17 23.69 -26.63
CA ILE A 208 -16.19 23.72 -25.54
C ILE A 208 -16.55 22.71 -24.45
N ARG A 209 -17.83 22.67 -24.03
CA ARG A 209 -18.36 21.68 -23.08
C ARG A 209 -18.15 20.26 -23.58
N ASP A 210 -18.53 19.97 -24.82
CA ASP A 210 -18.49 18.62 -25.37
C ASP A 210 -17.05 18.13 -25.55
N ARG A 211 -16.13 19.03 -25.91
CA ARG A 211 -14.69 18.75 -25.88
C ARG A 211 -14.24 18.36 -24.48
N TRP A 212 -14.64 19.10 -23.44
CA TRP A 212 -14.32 18.75 -22.07
C TRP A 212 -14.87 17.38 -21.69
N ILE A 213 -16.14 17.08 -22.01
CA ILE A 213 -16.78 15.77 -21.75
C ILE A 213 -15.99 14.63 -22.40
N SER A 214 -15.57 14.79 -23.65
CA SER A 214 -14.79 13.77 -24.37
C SER A 214 -13.44 13.50 -23.67
N PHE A 215 -12.70 14.55 -23.30
CA PHE A 215 -11.43 14.38 -22.61
C PHE A 215 -11.58 13.89 -21.17
N HIS A 216 -12.67 14.25 -20.51
CA HIS A 216 -13.04 13.72 -19.21
C HIS A 216 -13.20 12.19 -19.24
N TYR A 217 -13.78 11.64 -20.31
CA TYR A 217 -13.86 10.20 -20.51
C TYR A 217 -12.47 9.54 -20.57
N TYR A 218 -11.53 10.10 -21.36
CA TYR A 218 -10.16 9.59 -21.42
C TYR A 218 -9.47 9.64 -20.05
N ARG A 219 -9.67 10.72 -19.29
CA ARG A 219 -9.14 10.84 -17.92
C ARG A 219 -9.67 9.74 -16.99
N ILE A 220 -10.98 9.49 -17.01
CA ILE A 220 -11.61 8.42 -16.22
C ILE A 220 -11.03 7.07 -16.59
N THR A 221 -10.92 6.76 -17.88
CA THR A 221 -10.38 5.47 -18.33
C THR A 221 -8.94 5.26 -17.86
N GLY A 222 -8.10 6.32 -17.89
CA GLY A 222 -6.75 6.28 -17.33
C GLY A 222 -6.74 6.05 -15.82
N GLY A 223 -7.52 6.81 -15.05
CA GLY A 223 -7.60 6.67 -13.59
C GLY A 223 -8.12 5.30 -13.13
N VAL A 224 -9.23 4.83 -13.71
CA VAL A 224 -9.81 3.51 -13.41
C VAL A 224 -8.88 2.39 -13.87
N GLY A 225 -8.28 2.52 -15.06
CA GLY A 225 -7.29 1.57 -15.56
C GLY A 225 -6.11 1.43 -14.61
N ALA A 226 -5.58 2.55 -14.09
CA ALA A 226 -4.48 2.53 -13.12
C ALA A 226 -4.82 1.70 -11.87
N VAL A 227 -6.03 1.87 -11.31
CA VAL A 227 -6.52 1.10 -10.18
C VAL A 227 -6.58 -0.39 -10.51
N ILE A 228 -7.16 -0.75 -11.65
CA ILE A 228 -7.31 -2.15 -12.09
C ILE A 228 -5.95 -2.84 -12.17
N PHE A 229 -4.96 -2.21 -12.83
CA PHE A 229 -3.63 -2.81 -12.97
C PHE A 229 -2.90 -2.94 -11.63
N LEU A 230 -3.01 -1.95 -10.74
CA LEU A 230 -2.43 -2.06 -9.40
C LEU A 230 -3.07 -3.20 -8.59
N LEU A 231 -4.39 -3.39 -8.68
CA LEU A 231 -5.11 -4.49 -8.04
C LEU A 231 -4.73 -5.86 -8.63
N ILE A 232 -4.63 -5.97 -9.95
CA ILE A 232 -4.16 -7.20 -10.62
C ILE A 232 -2.77 -7.57 -10.12
N GLY A 233 -1.85 -6.59 -10.04
CA GLY A 233 -0.51 -6.78 -9.47
C GLY A 233 -0.55 -7.32 -8.05
N ALA A 234 -1.44 -6.78 -7.20
CA ALA A 234 -1.60 -7.21 -5.82
C ALA A 234 -2.17 -8.64 -5.68
N MET A 235 -3.22 -8.96 -6.44
CA MET A 235 -3.97 -10.22 -6.30
C MET A 235 -3.23 -11.43 -6.88
N PHE A 236 -2.66 -11.29 -8.08
CA PHE A 236 -2.17 -12.45 -8.83
C PHE A 236 -0.69 -12.79 -8.58
N ASN A 237 0.03 -11.99 -7.79
CA ASN A 237 1.42 -12.27 -7.41
C ASN A 237 1.55 -13.47 -6.45
N ASP A 238 0.59 -13.68 -5.53
CA ASP A 238 0.69 -14.72 -4.50
C ASP A 238 0.40 -16.15 -5.05
N ASN A 239 -0.38 -16.28 -6.12
CA ASN A 239 -0.72 -17.59 -6.71
C ASN A 239 0.47 -18.30 -7.39
N LYS A 240 1.35 -17.54 -8.05
CA LYS A 240 2.52 -18.11 -8.74
C LYS A 240 3.53 -18.68 -7.75
N ASN A 241 3.74 -17.98 -6.63
CA ASN A 241 4.67 -18.41 -5.58
C ASN A 241 4.13 -19.59 -4.76
N ARG A 242 2.81 -19.67 -4.54
CA ARG A 242 2.17 -20.83 -3.89
C ARG A 242 2.27 -22.09 -4.74
N ARG A 243 1.91 -22.03 -6.03
CA ARG A 243 2.03 -23.17 -6.95
C ARG A 243 3.47 -23.69 -7.10
N GLN A 244 4.45 -22.78 -7.14
CA GLN A 244 5.86 -23.17 -7.22
C GLN A 244 6.45 -23.75 -5.93
N ARG A 245 5.79 -23.55 -4.78
CA ARG A 245 6.16 -24.21 -3.52
C ARG A 245 5.54 -25.60 -3.43
N GLN A 246 4.26 -25.73 -3.78
CA GLN A 246 3.57 -27.03 -3.81
C GLN A 246 4.27 -28.02 -4.74
N MET A 247 4.63 -27.61 -5.96
CA MET A 247 5.38 -28.48 -6.90
C MET A 247 6.84 -28.79 -6.51
N ARG A 248 7.38 -28.22 -5.41
CA ARG A 248 8.70 -28.61 -4.87
C ARG A 248 8.60 -29.51 -3.64
N GLU A 249 7.42 -29.60 -3.06
CA GLU A 249 7.12 -30.42 -1.88
C GLU A 249 6.49 -31.77 -2.27
N GLU A 250 6.15 -31.94 -3.55
CA GLU A 250 5.80 -33.20 -4.23
C GLU A 250 7.02 -33.78 -4.96
#